data_AF-A0A1G4K1S9-F1
#
_entry.id   AF-A0A1G4K1S9-F1
#
_cell.length_a   1.000
_cell.length_b   1.000
_cell.length_c   1.000
_cell.angle_alpha   90.00
_cell.angle_beta   90.00
_cell.angle_gamma   90.00
#
_symmetry.space_group_name_H-M   'P 1'
#
loop_
_entity.id
_entity.type
_entity.pdbx_description
1 polymer ?
#
loop_
_entity_poly.entity_id
_entity_poly.type
_entity_poly.pdbx_seq_one_letter_code
_entity_poly.pdbx_strand_id
1 'polypeptide(L)'
;MLHGQNIHKLLTQTLRSVQTLTSDREEVLYSSILLSGLNGSIISYANREDTPASYNKSTNNLKMMSLLIRDKWNEDQMDPSAQSTSSCYTCELRTDPEDGNSEATHIYTYEIEDLHACVAQIPRSDLLLLFIGSGQYPYGLEVLKMKAALEGLASMQGYKLN
;
A
#
# COMPACT_ATOMS: atom_id res chain seq x y z
N MET A 1 -1.75 7.61 19.93
CA MET A 1 -1.00 8.50 19.02
C MET A 1 -0.02 7.65 18.22
N LEU A 2 0.07 7.86 16.92
CA LEU A 2 0.95 7.10 16.03
C LEU A 2 2.42 7.41 16.32
N HIS A 3 3.24 6.38 16.53
CA HIS A 3 4.70 6.54 16.64
C HIS A 3 5.32 6.77 15.26
N GLY A 4 5.36 8.03 14.81
CA GLY A 4 5.80 8.40 13.46
C GLY A 4 7.17 7.83 13.05
N GLN A 5 8.12 7.72 13.98
CA GLN A 5 9.43 7.11 13.71
C GLN A 5 9.35 5.60 13.42
N ASN A 6 8.48 4.87 14.13
CA ASN A 6 8.34 3.42 13.94
C ASN A 6 7.61 3.11 12.64
N ILE A 7 6.58 3.90 12.32
CA ILE A 7 5.86 3.80 11.05
C ILE A 7 6.81 4.08 9.89
N HIS A 8 7.58 5.17 9.96
CA HIS A 8 8.54 5.49 8.92
C HIS A 8 9.58 4.37 8.73
N LYS A 9 10.12 3.81 9.82
CA LYS A 9 11.03 2.64 9.74
C LYS A 9 10.39 1.44 9.05
N LEU A 10 9.13 1.14 9.36
CA LEU A 10 8.40 0.05 8.72
C LEU A 10 8.20 0.32 7.23
N LEU A 11 7.78 1.54 6.85
CA LEU A 11 7.66 1.96 5.45
C LEU A 11 9.01 1.96 4.73
N THR A 12 10.13 2.24 5.40
CA THR A 12 11.46 2.08 4.79
C THR A 12 11.81 0.61 4.57
N GLN A 13 11.41 -0.28 5.48
CA GLN A 13 11.65 -1.72 5.34
C GLN A 13 10.86 -2.32 4.17
N THR A 14 9.65 -1.85 3.91
CA THR A 14 8.87 -2.29 2.74
C THR A 14 9.53 -1.90 1.42
N LEU A 15 10.46 -0.95 1.36
CA LEU A 15 11.16 -0.58 0.10
C LEU A 15 12.23 -1.59 -0.34
N ARG A 16 12.62 -2.55 0.53
CA ARG A 16 13.65 -3.55 0.22
C ARG A 16 13.20 -4.48 -0.92
N SER A 17 14.14 -4.91 -1.75
CA SER A 17 13.87 -5.89 -2.81
C SER A 17 13.42 -7.22 -2.18
N VAL A 18 12.56 -7.95 -2.89
CA VAL A 18 12.21 -9.32 -2.50
C VAL A 18 13.26 -10.24 -3.11
N GLN A 19 14.11 -10.82 -2.26
CA GLN A 19 15.09 -11.79 -2.72
C GLN A 19 14.40 -13.13 -2.98
N THR A 20 14.39 -13.57 -4.23
CA THR A 20 13.98 -14.93 -4.60
C THR A 20 15.21 -15.71 -5.04
N LEU A 21 15.15 -17.04 -4.93
CA LEU A 21 16.27 -17.95 -5.26
C LEU A 21 16.80 -17.79 -6.70
N THR A 22 16.02 -17.21 -7.60
CA THR A 22 16.27 -17.20 -9.05
C THR A 22 16.27 -15.81 -9.67
N SER A 23 16.01 -14.74 -8.92
CA SER A 23 15.90 -13.40 -9.50
C SER A 23 17.17 -12.60 -9.29
N ASP A 24 17.92 -12.41 -10.38
CA ASP A 24 19.02 -11.45 -10.46
C ASP A 24 18.51 -10.00 -10.57
N ARG A 25 17.20 -9.80 -10.80
CA ARG A 25 16.58 -8.47 -10.88
C ARG A 25 16.12 -8.03 -9.51
N GLU A 26 16.79 -7.00 -8.98
CA GLU A 26 16.31 -6.23 -7.83
C GLU A 26 15.14 -5.35 -8.26
N GLU A 27 13.96 -5.95 -8.39
CA GLU A 27 12.72 -5.19 -8.54
C GLU A 27 12.37 -4.56 -7.20
N VAL A 28 12.25 -3.24 -7.21
CA VAL A 28 12.16 -2.42 -6.00
C VAL A 28 10.97 -1.48 -6.07
N LEU A 29 10.41 -1.19 -4.90
CA LEU A 29 9.39 -0.15 -4.77
C LEU A 29 10.07 1.22 -4.75
N TYR A 30 9.47 2.18 -5.43
CA TYR A 30 9.90 3.57 -5.40
C TYR A 30 9.43 4.28 -4.13
N SER A 31 8.18 4.07 -3.74
CA SER A 31 7.59 4.71 -2.56
C SER A 31 6.68 3.77 -1.80
N SER A 32 6.66 3.95 -0.48
CA SER A 32 5.71 3.32 0.43
C SER A 32 5.09 4.40 1.30
N ILE A 33 3.76 4.47 1.30
CA ILE A 33 3.01 5.62 1.78
C ILE A 33 1.86 5.15 2.65
N LEU A 34 1.73 5.74 3.84
CA LEU A 34 0.57 5.62 4.70
C LEU A 34 -0.32 6.86 4.51
N LEU A 35 -1.54 6.62 4.06
CA LEU A 35 -2.54 7.64 3.76
C LEU A 35 -3.71 7.59 4.73
N SER A 36 -4.37 8.74 4.89
CA SER A 36 -5.74 8.79 5.40
C SER A 36 -6.72 8.33 4.31
N GLY A 37 -7.53 7.34 4.60
CA GLY A 37 -8.64 6.90 3.75
C GLY A 37 -9.75 7.94 3.63
N LEU A 38 -9.85 8.89 4.57
CA LEU A 38 -10.90 9.92 4.56
C LEU A 38 -10.64 11.01 3.52
N ASN A 39 -9.39 11.46 3.40
CA ASN A 39 -9.05 12.62 2.58
C ASN A 39 -7.84 12.42 1.67
N GLY A 40 -7.17 11.27 1.69
CA GLY A 40 -5.98 10.99 0.89
C GLY A 40 -4.72 11.71 1.37
N SER A 41 -4.74 12.33 2.56
CA SER A 41 -3.57 13.00 3.12
C SER A 41 -2.48 12.00 3.50
N ILE A 42 -1.23 12.38 3.20
CA ILE A 42 -0.06 11.57 3.57
C ILE A 42 0.24 11.76 5.05
N ILE A 43 0.15 10.68 5.81
CA ILE A 43 0.51 10.63 7.24
C ILE A 43 2.01 10.36 7.39
N SER A 44 2.52 9.39 6.63
CA SER A 44 3.94 9.04 6.59
C SER A 44 4.28 8.45 5.23
N TYR A 45 5.52 8.63 4.78
CA TYR A 45 5.99 8.05 3.54
C TYR A 45 7.49 7.75 3.64
N ALA A 46 7.94 6.83 2.80
CA ALA A 46 9.34 6.54 2.56
C ALA A 46 9.54 6.42 1.04
N ASN A 47 10.59 7.04 0.52
CA ASN A 47 11.01 6.93 -0.88
C ASN A 47 12.40 6.31 -0.93
N ARG A 48 12.69 5.58 -2.02
CA ARG A 48 14.06 5.22 -2.36
C ARG A 48 14.82 6.39 -2.95
N GLU A 49 16.14 6.33 -2.84
CA GLU A 49 17.06 7.27 -3.50
C GLU A 49 17.05 7.09 -5.02
N ASP A 50 16.87 5.85 -5.49
CA ASP A 50 16.87 5.49 -6.91
C ASP A 50 15.55 5.82 -7.64
N THR A 51 14.54 6.34 -6.92
CA THR A 51 13.26 6.71 -7.52
C THR A 51 13.47 7.79 -8.57
N PRO A 52 12.93 7.64 -9.80
CA PRO A 52 13.20 8.60 -10.86
C PRO A 52 12.82 10.02 -10.44
N ALA A 53 13.68 10.97 -10.80
CA ALA A 53 13.54 12.36 -10.41
C ALA A 53 12.22 12.99 -10.89
N SER A 54 11.62 12.49 -11.98
CA SER A 54 10.27 12.89 -12.41
C SER A 54 9.21 12.67 -11.33
N TYR A 55 9.34 11.60 -10.53
CA TYR A 55 8.39 11.24 -9.47
C TYR A 55 8.81 11.77 -8.09
N ASN A 56 10.11 11.71 -7.75
CA ASN A 56 10.60 12.07 -6.41
C ASN A 56 10.93 13.57 -6.23
N LYS A 57 10.97 14.38 -7.29
CA LYS A 57 11.38 15.81 -7.17
C LYS A 57 10.42 16.69 -6.37
N SER A 58 9.18 16.26 -6.11
CA SER A 58 8.28 17.06 -5.28
C SER A 58 7.36 16.18 -4.43
N THR A 59 7.25 16.52 -3.16
CA THR A 59 6.17 16.03 -2.28
C THR A 59 4.79 16.33 -2.84
N ASN A 60 4.66 17.28 -3.76
CA ASN A 60 3.42 17.61 -4.45
C ASN A 60 3.00 16.49 -5.44
N ASN A 61 3.94 15.87 -6.16
CA ASN A 61 3.64 14.76 -7.05
C ASN A 61 3.10 13.56 -6.26
N LEU A 62 3.74 13.23 -5.12
CA LEU A 62 3.26 12.18 -4.23
C LEU A 62 1.88 12.48 -3.67
N LYS A 63 1.61 13.72 -3.26
CA LYS A 63 0.28 14.14 -2.80
C LYS A 63 -0.78 13.99 -3.89
N MET A 64 -0.45 14.39 -5.13
CA MET A 64 -1.34 14.27 -6.27
C MET A 64 -1.65 12.79 -6.58
N MET A 65 -0.62 11.95 -6.69
CA MET A 65 -0.80 10.50 -6.92
C MET A 65 -1.59 9.83 -5.78
N SER A 66 -1.27 10.17 -4.53
CA SER A 66 -1.98 9.62 -3.36
C SER A 66 -3.46 9.96 -3.38
N LEU A 67 -3.81 11.19 -3.77
CA LEU A 67 -5.20 11.63 -3.87
C LEU A 67 -5.93 10.91 -4.99
N LEU A 68 -5.35 10.85 -6.20
CA LEU A 68 -5.94 10.17 -7.35
C LEU A 68 -6.20 8.68 -7.08
N ILE A 69 -5.24 8.00 -6.44
CA ILE A 69 -5.38 6.59 -6.07
C ILE A 69 -6.44 6.41 -4.99
N ARG A 70 -6.47 7.29 -3.99
CA ARG A 70 -7.50 7.23 -2.93
C ARG A 70 -8.89 7.41 -3.52
N ASP A 71 -9.07 8.37 -4.42
CA ASP A 71 -10.36 8.65 -5.05
C ASP A 71 -10.82 7.43 -5.88
N LYS A 72 -9.93 6.86 -6.69
CA LYS A 72 -10.21 5.63 -7.45
C LYS A 72 -10.52 4.43 -6.56
N TRP A 73 -9.75 4.24 -5.50
CA TRP A 73 -10.01 3.20 -4.49
C TRP A 73 -11.38 3.37 -3.84
N ASN A 74 -11.78 4.60 -3.52
CA ASN A 74 -13.08 4.88 -2.92
C ASN A 74 -14.22 4.60 -3.90
N GLU A 75 -14.06 4.93 -5.19
CA GLU A 75 -15.01 4.57 -6.25
C GLU A 75 -15.15 3.04 -6.37
N ASP A 76 -14.04 2.32 -6.46
CA ASP A 76 -14.02 0.86 -6.60
C ASP A 76 -14.54 0.13 -5.34
N GLN A 77 -14.39 0.73 -4.16
CA GLN A 77 -14.99 0.22 -2.92
C GLN A 77 -16.51 0.34 -2.93
N MET A 78 -17.06 1.37 -3.57
CA MET A 78 -18.51 1.57 -3.66
C MET A 78 -19.16 0.79 -4.81
N ASP A 79 -18.36 0.29 -5.77
CA ASP A 79 -18.83 -0.48 -6.92
C ASP A 79 -18.56 -1.99 -6.76
N PRO A 80 -19.60 -2.83 -6.56
CA PRO A 80 -19.45 -4.28 -6.48
C PRO A 80 -18.86 -4.93 -7.74
N SER A 81 -19.03 -4.30 -8.91
CA SER A 81 -18.49 -4.82 -10.16
C SER A 81 -16.97 -4.66 -10.23
N ALA A 82 -16.43 -3.56 -9.71
CA ALA A 82 -14.99 -3.31 -9.61
C ALA A 82 -14.30 -4.28 -8.65
N GLN A 83 -14.98 -4.71 -7.58
CA GLN A 83 -14.48 -5.71 -6.62
C GLN A 83 -14.35 -7.12 -7.20
N SER A 84 -15.05 -7.42 -8.30
CA SER A 84 -15.01 -8.74 -8.97
C SER A 84 -13.92 -8.86 -10.03
N THR A 85 -13.16 -7.80 -10.26
CA THR A 85 -12.13 -7.74 -11.30
C THR A 85 -10.81 -8.42 -10.88
N SER A 86 -9.97 -8.75 -11.86
CA SER A 86 -8.64 -9.34 -11.63
C SER A 86 -7.64 -8.40 -10.93
N SER A 87 -8.02 -7.14 -10.70
CA SER A 87 -7.25 -6.12 -9.99
C SER A 87 -7.62 -5.99 -8.51
N CYS A 88 -8.62 -6.75 -8.04
CA CYS A 88 -9.03 -6.79 -6.63
C CYS A 88 -8.69 -8.16 -6.03
N TYR A 89 -7.89 -8.16 -4.96
CA TYR A 89 -7.50 -9.36 -4.24
C TYR A 89 -8.06 -9.31 -2.82
N THR A 90 -8.89 -10.29 -2.47
CA THR A 90 -9.37 -10.43 -1.09
C THR A 90 -8.27 -11.10 -0.26
N CYS A 91 -7.84 -10.41 0.79
CA CYS A 91 -6.82 -10.87 1.71
C CYS A 91 -7.43 -11.05 3.09
N GLU A 92 -7.49 -12.29 3.54
CA GLU A 92 -7.77 -12.62 4.94
C GLU A 92 -6.48 -12.47 5.75
N LEU A 93 -6.49 -11.53 6.69
CA LEU A 93 -5.43 -11.34 7.65
C LEU A 93 -5.73 -12.16 8.90
N ARG A 94 -4.73 -12.90 9.36
CA ARG A 94 -4.81 -13.59 10.64
C ARG A 94 -4.69 -12.56 11.76
N THR A 95 -5.80 -12.25 12.38
CA THR A 95 -5.86 -11.64 13.70
C THR A 95 -5.41 -12.67 14.76
N ASP A 96 -5.04 -12.20 15.94
CA ASP A 96 -4.39 -13.01 17.00
C ASP A 96 -4.97 -14.43 17.15
N PRO A 97 -4.13 -15.45 17.42
CA PRO A 97 -4.53 -16.86 17.42
C PRO A 97 -5.63 -17.25 18.43
N GLU A 98 -6.01 -16.34 19.34
CA GLU A 98 -7.04 -16.57 20.37
C GLU A 98 -8.44 -16.10 19.94
N ASP A 99 -8.56 -15.14 19.03
CA ASP A 99 -9.81 -14.72 18.41
C ASP A 99 -9.82 -15.25 16.98
N GLY A 100 -10.46 -16.41 16.75
CA GLY A 100 -10.57 -17.07 15.44
C GLY A 100 -11.34 -16.29 14.36
N ASN A 101 -11.35 -14.96 14.43
CA ASN A 101 -12.01 -14.05 13.50
C ASN A 101 -10.98 -13.57 12.49
N SER A 102 -11.02 -14.09 11.26
CA SER A 102 -10.23 -13.59 10.14
C SER A 102 -10.82 -12.27 9.65
N GLU A 103 -10.02 -11.21 9.58
CA GLU A 103 -10.47 -9.95 8.97
C GLU A 103 -10.07 -9.92 7.50
N ALA A 104 -11.06 -9.69 6.63
CA ALA A 104 -10.83 -9.53 5.21
C ALA A 104 -10.57 -8.06 4.88
N THR A 105 -9.56 -7.80 4.05
CA THR A 105 -9.35 -6.52 3.37
C THR A 105 -9.15 -6.75 1.87
N HIS A 106 -9.43 -5.73 1.08
CA HIS A 106 -9.26 -5.76 -0.36
C HIS A 106 -7.99 -5.01 -0.75
N ILE A 107 -7.15 -5.68 -1.55
CA ILE A 107 -5.94 -5.12 -2.14
C ILE A 107 -6.27 -4.79 -3.60
N TYR A 108 -6.07 -3.54 -3.98
CA TYR A 108 -6.29 -3.04 -5.32
C TYR A 108 -4.97 -2.75 -6.01
N THR A 109 -4.93 -3.00 -7.31
CA THR A 109 -3.80 -2.68 -8.16
C THR A 109 -4.22 -1.71 -9.26
N TYR A 110 -3.44 -0.65 -9.47
CA TYR A 110 -3.69 0.38 -10.45
C TYR A 110 -2.47 0.67 -11.30
N GLU A 111 -2.70 0.90 -12.58
CA GLU A 111 -1.71 1.43 -13.50
C GLU A 111 -1.85 2.95 -13.56
N ILE A 112 -0.75 3.67 -13.32
CA ILE A 112 -0.69 5.14 -13.36
C ILE A 112 0.48 5.52 -14.23
N GLU A 113 0.20 5.93 -15.46
CA GLU A 113 1.23 6.20 -16.46
C GLU A 113 2.09 4.94 -16.71
N ASP A 114 3.36 4.97 -16.33
CA ASP A 114 4.33 3.86 -16.41
C ASP A 114 4.62 3.23 -15.04
N LEU A 115 3.80 3.52 -14.03
CA LEU A 115 3.93 3.04 -12.67
C LEU A 115 2.86 2.02 -12.31
N HIS A 116 3.26 1.08 -11.47
CA HIS A 116 2.34 0.18 -10.79
C HIS A 116 2.10 0.70 -9.39
N ALA A 117 0.83 0.77 -9.01
CA ALA A 117 0.41 1.17 -7.69
C ALA A 117 -0.42 0.05 -7.06
N CYS A 118 -0.17 -0.21 -5.78
CA CYS A 118 -0.92 -1.19 -5.01
C CYS A 118 -1.41 -0.53 -3.72
N VAL A 119 -2.72 -0.56 -3.48
CA VAL A 119 -3.34 0.08 -2.32
C VAL A 119 -4.24 -0.90 -1.57
N ALA A 120 -4.22 -0.83 -0.25
CA ALA A 120 -5.09 -1.61 0.60
C ALA A 120 -5.47 -0.82 1.85
N GLN A 121 -6.70 -1.03 2.33
CA GLN A 121 -7.12 -0.50 3.62
C GLN A 121 -6.54 -1.35 4.75
N ILE A 122 -5.97 -0.71 5.77
CA ILE A 122 -5.65 -1.42 7.00
C ILE A 122 -6.98 -1.80 7.67
N PRO A 123 -7.21 -3.07 8.06
CA PRO A 123 -8.51 -3.55 8.52
C PRO A 123 -9.15 -2.66 9.59
N ARG A 124 -10.45 -2.38 9.41
CA ARG A 124 -11.30 -1.53 10.28
C ARG A 124 -10.80 -0.10 10.52
N SER A 125 -9.71 0.31 9.90
CA SER A 125 -9.09 1.62 10.11
C SER A 125 -9.53 2.64 9.07
N ASP A 126 -9.26 3.92 9.34
CA ASP A 126 -9.39 4.99 8.36
C ASP A 126 -8.07 5.23 7.61
N LEU A 127 -7.22 4.21 7.52
CA LEU A 127 -5.87 4.29 6.96
C LEU A 127 -5.73 3.39 5.73
N LEU A 128 -5.00 3.88 4.73
CA LEU A 128 -4.62 3.12 3.54
C LEU A 128 -3.10 2.98 3.47
N LEU A 129 -2.64 1.79 3.11
CA LEU A 129 -1.26 1.54 2.74
C LEU A 129 -1.16 1.56 1.21
N LEU A 130 -0.26 2.36 0.68
CA LEU A 130 -0.02 2.54 -0.75
C LEU A 130 1.44 2.23 -1.08
N PHE A 131 1.66 1.36 -2.07
CA PHE A 131 2.94 1.13 -2.71
C PHE A 131 2.94 1.70 -4.12
N ILE A 132 4.09 2.23 -4.52
CA ILE A 132 4.36 2.68 -5.88
C ILE A 132 5.64 1.99 -6.34
N GLY A 133 5.54 1.20 -7.39
CA GLY A 133 6.62 0.49 -8.04
C GLY A 133 6.86 0.97 -9.47
N SER A 134 7.94 0.51 -10.08
CA SER A 134 8.16 0.63 -11.52
C SER A 134 7.09 -0.16 -12.29
N GLY A 135 6.72 0.25 -13.51
CA GLY A 135 5.88 -0.57 -14.40
C GLY A 135 6.51 -1.92 -14.81
N GLN A 136 7.77 -2.17 -14.46
CA GLN A 136 8.37 -3.50 -14.58
C GLN A 136 8.14 -4.38 -13.35
N TYR A 137 7.67 -3.82 -12.23
CA TYR A 137 7.44 -4.55 -10.98
C TYR A 137 6.13 -5.37 -11.09
N PRO A 138 6.16 -6.71 -10.99
CA PRO A 138 4.96 -7.53 -11.18
C PRO A 138 3.90 -7.27 -10.11
N TYR A 139 2.64 -7.03 -10.53
CA TYR A 139 1.52 -6.83 -9.62
C TYR A 139 1.36 -7.97 -8.61
N GLY A 140 1.54 -9.22 -9.03
CA GLY A 140 1.47 -10.37 -8.12
C GLY A 140 2.48 -10.28 -6.97
N LEU A 141 3.68 -9.74 -7.24
CA LEU A 141 4.68 -9.52 -6.21
C LEU A 141 4.32 -8.34 -5.30
N GLU A 142 3.71 -7.27 -5.86
CA GLU A 142 3.22 -6.12 -5.05
C GLU A 142 2.14 -6.57 -4.08
N VAL A 143 1.19 -7.38 -4.54
CA VAL A 143 0.09 -7.90 -3.73
C VAL A 143 0.61 -8.81 -2.62
N LEU A 144 1.54 -9.71 -2.91
CA LEU A 144 2.17 -10.56 -1.89
C LEU A 144 2.90 -9.73 -0.84
N LYS A 145 3.61 -8.70 -1.30
CA LYS A 145 4.34 -7.78 -0.42
C LYS A 145 3.41 -6.92 0.42
N MET A 146 2.29 -6.48 -0.16
CA MET A 146 1.23 -5.74 0.53
C MET A 146 0.61 -6.58 1.64
N LYS A 147 0.30 -7.85 1.36
CA LYS A 147 -0.20 -8.80 2.36
C LYS A 147 0.74 -8.92 3.56
N ALA A 148 2.03 -9.16 3.32
CA ALA A 148 3.03 -9.24 4.39
C ALA A 148 3.19 -7.92 5.15
N ALA A 149 3.10 -6.78 4.47
CA ALA A 149 3.18 -5.47 5.11
C ALA A 149 1.97 -5.16 6.00
N LEU A 150 0.77 -5.58 5.60
CA LEU A 150 -0.45 -5.44 6.38
C LEU A 150 -0.40 -6.27 7.67
N GLU A 151 0.20 -7.47 7.63
CA GLU A 151 0.47 -8.26 8.85
C GLU A 151 1.42 -7.52 9.80
N GLY A 152 2.46 -6.87 9.27
CA GLY A 152 3.37 -6.02 10.05
C GLY A 152 2.71 -4.76 10.65
N LEU A 153 1.55 -4.35 10.12
CA LEU A 153 0.74 -3.22 10.59
C LEU A 153 -0.44 -3.64 11.48
N ALA A 154 -0.46 -4.88 11.99
CA ALA A 154 -1.54 -5.39 12.84
C ALA A 154 -1.89 -4.46 14.01
N SER A 155 -0.88 -3.82 14.63
CA SER A 155 -1.08 -2.84 15.71
C SER A 155 -1.88 -1.58 15.33
N MET A 156 -2.11 -1.33 14.04
CA MET A 156 -2.84 -0.18 13.51
C MET A 156 -4.25 -0.54 13.02
N GLN A 157 -4.66 -1.80 13.17
CA GLN A 157 -6.04 -2.21 12.87
C GLN A 157 -7.04 -1.45 13.76
N GLY A 158 -8.18 -1.06 13.18
CA GLY A 158 -9.20 -0.29 13.87
C GLY A 158 -8.85 1.17 14.17
N TYR A 159 -7.69 1.68 13.71
CA TYR A 159 -7.28 3.06 13.96
C TYR A 159 -8.23 4.07 13.29
N LYS A 160 -8.81 4.97 14.08
CA LYS A 160 -9.73 6.02 13.61
C LYS A 160 -9.10 7.41 13.63
N LEU A 161 -9.35 8.18 12.58
CA LEU A 161 -8.94 9.57 12.45
C LEU A 161 -10.11 10.46 12.89
N ASN A 162 -10.28 10.59 14.21
CA ASN A 162 -11.23 11.54 14.79
C ASN A 162 -10.63 12.94 14.87
#